data_AF-A0A7C8AKP0-F1
#
_entry.id   AF-A0A7C8AKP0-F1
#
_cell.length_a   1.000
_cell.length_b   1.000
_cell.length_c   1.000
_cell.angle_alpha   90.00
_cell.angle_beta   90.00
_cell.angle_gamma   90.00
#
_symmetry.space_group_name_H-M   'P 1'
#
loop_
_entity.id
_entity.type
_entity.pdbx_description
1 polymer ?
#
loop_
_entity_poly.entity_id
_entity_poly.type
_entity_poly.pdbx_seq_one_letter_code
_entity_poly.pdbx_strand_id
1 'polypeptide(L)'
;DVSLFKSGDLVDITGFSKGKGFAGVIKRHGFQGGPGSHGSHFHRAPGSVGQSADPSKVYKNKRMPGHMGNRRVTTQNLEVIDVDAAKNLIVVRGCVPGARGGLVELRKAAKGAQR
;
A
#
# COMPACT_ATOMS: atom_id res chain seq x y z
N ASP A 1 10.83 -17.86 -17.63
CA ASP A 1 9.71 -18.79 -17.79
C ASP A 1 9.10 -19.09 -16.42
N VAL A 2 7.84 -19.53 -16.35
CA VAL A 2 7.13 -19.82 -15.10
C VAL A 2 7.79 -20.97 -14.33
N SER A 3 8.49 -21.87 -15.03
CA SER A 3 9.33 -22.94 -14.49
C SER A 3 10.47 -22.50 -13.56
N LEU A 4 10.77 -21.20 -13.47
CA LEU A 4 11.75 -20.65 -12.54
C LEU A 4 11.30 -20.70 -11.07
N PHE A 5 10.00 -20.87 -10.82
CA PHE A 5 9.41 -20.95 -9.49
C PHE A 5 8.87 -22.34 -9.22
N LYS A 6 8.90 -22.75 -7.95
CA LYS A 6 8.33 -24.01 -7.47
C LYS A 6 7.34 -23.74 -6.34
N SER A 7 6.40 -24.65 -6.15
CA SER A 7 5.54 -24.63 -4.96
C SER A 7 6.39 -24.63 -3.68
N GLY A 8 6.05 -23.76 -2.73
CA GLY A 8 6.81 -23.52 -1.51
C GLY A 8 7.84 -22.39 -1.61
N ASP A 9 8.16 -21.87 -2.80
CA ASP A 9 9.07 -20.74 -2.93
C ASP A 9 8.47 -19.46 -2.35
N LEU A 10 9.33 -18.64 -1.73
CA LEU A 10 8.98 -17.30 -1.27
C LEU A 10 9.35 -16.25 -2.33
N VAL A 11 8.36 -15.41 -2.68
CA VAL A 11 8.49 -14.37 -3.70
C VAL A 11 8.06 -12.99 -3.18
N ASP A 12 8.71 -11.97 -3.69
CA ASP A 12 8.32 -10.57 -3.52
C ASP A 12 7.60 -10.11 -4.80
N ILE A 13 6.38 -9.59 -4.65
CA ILE A 13 5.55 -9.16 -5.78
C ILE A 13 5.44 -7.64 -5.78
N THR A 14 5.90 -7.02 -6.85
CA THR A 14 5.87 -5.58 -7.05
C THR A 14 4.85 -5.21 -8.11
N GLY A 15 4.03 -4.20 -7.83
CA GLY A 15 3.03 -3.70 -8.76
C GLY A 15 2.64 -2.27 -8.44
N PHE A 16 1.79 -1.68 -9.27
CA PHE A 16 1.19 -0.38 -8.98
C PHE A 16 -0.09 -0.55 -8.17
N SER A 17 -0.11 0.05 -6.98
CA SER A 17 -1.30 0.05 -6.12
C SER A 17 -2.50 0.73 -6.80
N LYS A 18 -3.72 0.26 -6.52
CA LYS A 18 -4.96 0.86 -7.03
C LYS A 18 -4.99 2.36 -6.70
N GLY A 19 -5.21 3.19 -7.72
CA GLY A 19 -5.40 4.63 -7.56
C GLY A 19 -6.66 4.93 -6.75
N LYS A 20 -6.57 5.89 -5.83
CA LYS A 20 -7.70 6.36 -5.01
C LYS A 20 -8.02 7.85 -5.24
N GLY A 21 -7.36 8.49 -6.22
CA GLY A 21 -7.51 9.90 -6.55
C GLY A 21 -7.00 10.82 -5.44
N PHE A 22 -7.57 12.02 -5.34
CA PHE A 22 -7.33 12.93 -4.23
C PHE A 22 -8.04 12.40 -2.97
N ALA A 23 -7.28 12.02 -1.96
CA ALA A 23 -7.80 11.45 -0.73
C ALA A 23 -7.65 12.44 0.45
N GLY A 24 -8.72 12.57 1.24
CA GLY A 24 -8.71 13.27 2.53
C GLY A 24 -7.79 12.59 3.55
N VAL A 25 -7.45 13.30 4.63
CA VAL A 25 -6.49 12.84 5.65
C VAL A 25 -6.89 11.57 6.38
N ILE A 26 -8.19 11.38 6.63
CA ILE A 26 -8.73 10.16 7.23
C ILE A 26 -8.42 8.96 6.33
N LYS A 27 -8.76 9.03 5.04
CA LYS A 27 -8.56 7.94 4.07
C LYS A 27 -7.08 7.71 3.75
N ARG A 28 -6.29 8.78 3.67
CA ARG A 28 -4.88 8.74 3.24
C ARG A 28 -3.93 8.33 4.36
N HIS A 29 -4.18 8.81 5.57
CA HIS A 29 -3.24 8.71 6.71
C HIS A 29 -3.86 8.10 7.98
N GLY A 30 -5.15 7.73 7.96
CA GLY A 30 -5.81 7.10 9.11
C GLY A 30 -6.11 8.06 10.27
N PHE A 31 -6.25 9.36 10.00
CA PHE A 31 -6.62 10.33 11.04
C PHE A 31 -8.04 10.05 11.56
N GLN A 32 -8.30 10.34 12.85
CA GLN A 32 -9.61 10.09 13.46
C GLN A 32 -10.67 11.13 13.05
N GLY A 33 -10.26 12.37 12.77
CA GLY A 33 -11.18 13.49 12.55
C GLY A 33 -11.70 14.06 13.87
N GLY A 34 -12.82 14.80 13.80
CA GLY A 34 -13.52 15.32 14.98
C GLY A 34 -14.84 14.58 15.22
N PRO A 35 -15.48 14.83 16.38
CA PRO A 35 -16.73 14.16 16.75
C PRO A 35 -17.87 14.44 15.74
N GLY A 36 -18.80 13.49 15.63
CA GLY A 36 -19.96 13.58 14.73
C GLY A 36 -21.16 14.31 15.34
N SER A 37 -21.13 14.62 16.64
CA SER A 37 -22.21 15.23 17.41
C SER A 37 -21.69 16.36 18.31
N HIS A 38 -22.51 16.82 19.26
CA HIS A 38 -22.18 17.87 20.24
C HIS A 38 -21.71 19.19 19.60
N GLY A 39 -22.36 19.63 18.53
CA GLY A 39 -22.10 20.93 17.89
C GLY A 39 -20.79 21.00 17.09
N SER A 40 -20.13 19.85 16.85
CA SER A 40 -18.91 19.85 16.04
C SER A 40 -19.21 20.15 14.57
N HIS A 41 -18.43 21.06 13.98
CA HIS A 41 -18.38 21.29 12.53
C HIS A 41 -17.07 20.76 11.91
N PHE A 42 -16.34 19.90 12.64
CA PHE A 42 -14.98 19.48 12.30
C PHE A 42 -14.87 17.97 12.09
N HIS A 43 -15.73 17.35 11.29
CA HIS A 43 -15.80 15.88 11.25
C HIS A 43 -14.58 15.22 10.57
N ARG A 44 -14.11 15.75 9.44
CA ARG A 44 -13.13 15.05 8.57
C ARG A 44 -11.83 15.81 8.30
N ALA A 45 -11.61 16.88 9.05
CA ALA A 45 -10.48 17.78 8.89
C ALA A 45 -9.24 17.33 9.72
N PRO A 46 -8.03 17.81 9.40
CA PRO A 46 -6.76 17.24 9.90
C PRO A 46 -6.37 17.55 11.34
N GLY A 47 -7.17 18.33 12.07
CA GLY A 47 -6.76 18.98 13.31
C GLY A 47 -5.76 20.11 13.08
N SER A 48 -4.99 20.45 14.12
CA SER A 48 -3.93 21.46 14.03
C SER A 48 -2.78 21.02 13.12
N VAL A 49 -2.26 21.94 12.31
CA VAL A 49 -1.17 21.69 11.35
C VAL A 49 0.22 22.02 11.88
N GLY A 50 0.33 22.71 13.02
CA GLY A 50 1.61 23.13 13.60
C GLY A 50 1.47 23.84 14.94
N GLN A 51 2.60 24.31 15.48
CA GLN A 51 2.65 25.21 16.63
C GLN A 51 2.39 26.66 16.20
N SER A 52 2.15 27.55 17.17
CA SER A 52 1.94 28.98 16.97
C SER A 52 3.28 29.73 16.80
N ALA A 53 3.77 30.42 17.83
CA ALA A 53 4.87 31.39 17.72
C ALA A 53 6.25 30.79 17.40
N ASP A 54 6.58 29.62 17.92
CA ASP A 54 7.82 28.92 17.60
C ASP A 54 7.48 27.48 17.17
N PRO A 55 7.80 27.05 15.94
CA PRO A 55 8.64 27.67 14.90
C PRO A 55 7.91 28.53 13.85
N SER A 56 6.64 28.94 14.08
CA SER A 56 5.84 29.75 13.14
C SER A 56 5.78 29.21 11.70
N LYS A 57 5.85 27.88 11.53
CA LYS A 57 5.79 27.24 10.21
C LYS A 57 5.20 25.83 10.29
N VAL A 58 4.74 25.34 9.13
CA VAL A 58 4.39 23.93 8.95
C VAL A 58 5.65 23.15 8.57
N TYR A 59 5.95 22.09 9.31
CA TYR A 59 7.09 21.23 8.98
C TYR A 59 6.91 20.53 7.63
N LYS A 60 8.02 20.33 6.90
CA LYS A 60 8.04 19.55 5.67
C LYS A 60 7.50 18.13 5.93
N ASN A 61 6.79 17.57 4.96
CA ASN A 61 6.16 16.26 5.03
C ASN A 61 5.06 16.11 6.11
N LYS A 62 4.50 17.22 6.62
CA LYS A 62 3.28 17.17 7.44
C LYS A 62 2.19 16.43 6.67
N ARG A 63 1.58 15.44 7.32
CA ARG A 63 0.55 14.59 6.71
C ARG A 63 -0.70 15.41 6.41
N MET A 64 -0.95 15.61 5.13
CA MET A 64 -2.03 16.43 4.58
C MET A 64 -2.78 15.68 3.47
N PRO A 65 -3.99 16.13 3.08
CA PRO A 65 -4.75 15.47 2.03
C PRO A 65 -4.01 15.55 0.69
N GLY A 66 -4.34 14.67 -0.24
CA GLY A 66 -3.70 14.65 -1.56
C GLY A 66 -3.78 13.30 -2.26
N HIS A 67 -3.07 13.17 -3.38
CA HIS A 67 -3.11 11.97 -4.21
C HIS A 67 -2.67 10.70 -3.45
N MET A 68 -3.47 9.64 -3.56
CA MET A 68 -3.28 8.36 -2.88
C MET A 68 -3.39 7.20 -3.87
N GLY A 69 -2.54 6.18 -3.69
CA GLY A 69 -2.44 5.05 -4.61
C GLY A 69 -1.68 5.42 -5.88
N ASN A 70 -1.77 4.56 -6.90
CA ASN A 70 -0.98 4.67 -8.13
C ASN A 70 0.52 4.84 -7.87
N ARG A 71 1.02 4.12 -6.86
CA ARG A 71 2.43 4.08 -6.50
C ARG A 71 2.92 2.65 -6.57
N ARG A 72 4.19 2.48 -6.92
CA ARG A 72 4.89 1.19 -6.89
C ARG A 72 4.94 0.69 -5.44
N VAL A 73 4.38 -0.48 -5.21
CA VAL A 73 4.31 -1.15 -3.90
C VAL A 73 4.78 -2.58 -4.08
N THR A 74 5.55 -3.07 -3.13
CA THR A 74 6.01 -4.46 -3.08
C THR A 74 5.41 -5.14 -1.87
N THR A 75 4.66 -6.22 -2.09
CA THR A 75 4.29 -7.14 -1.02
C THR A 75 5.38 -8.20 -0.92
N GLN A 76 5.95 -8.37 0.27
CA GLN A 76 7.09 -9.25 0.50
C GLN A 76 6.68 -10.61 1.04
N ASN A 77 7.53 -11.63 0.82
CA ASN A 77 7.44 -12.98 1.40
C ASN A 77 6.09 -13.66 1.17
N LEU A 78 5.58 -13.61 -0.06
CA LEU A 78 4.40 -14.38 -0.44
C LEU A 78 4.82 -15.79 -0.86
N GLU A 79 4.04 -16.79 -0.46
CA GLU A 79 4.33 -18.20 -0.77
C GLU A 79 3.68 -18.58 -2.09
N VAL A 80 4.44 -19.23 -2.98
CA VAL A 80 3.92 -19.85 -4.19
C VAL A 80 3.25 -21.17 -3.81
N ILE A 81 1.93 -21.27 -4.03
CA ILE A 81 1.16 -22.48 -3.73
C ILE A 81 1.29 -23.48 -4.87
N ASP A 82 1.15 -23.00 -6.11
CA ASP A 82 1.09 -23.86 -7.28
C ASP A 82 1.58 -23.15 -8.54
N VAL A 83 2.07 -23.95 -9.49
CA VAL A 83 2.62 -23.48 -10.76
C VAL A 83 2.11 -24.37 -11.89
N ASP A 84 1.26 -23.80 -12.77
CA ASP A 84 0.78 -24.46 -13.98
C ASP A 84 1.57 -23.92 -15.19
N ALA A 85 2.64 -24.65 -15.54
CA ALA A 85 3.50 -24.29 -16.68
C ALA A 85 2.78 -24.40 -18.04
N ALA A 86 1.77 -25.28 -18.17
CA ALA A 86 1.02 -25.42 -19.42
C ALA A 86 0.16 -24.19 -19.71
N LYS A 87 -0.37 -23.54 -18.67
CA LYS A 87 -1.19 -22.32 -18.78
C LYS A 87 -0.45 -21.03 -18.47
N ASN A 88 0.84 -21.11 -18.13
CA ASN A 88 1.65 -19.99 -17.65
C ASN A 88 1.04 -19.28 -16.42
N LEU A 89 0.54 -20.04 -15.46
CA LEU A 89 -0.10 -19.51 -14.24
C LEU A 89 0.74 -19.81 -12.99
N ILE A 90 0.76 -18.83 -12.08
CA ILE A 90 1.33 -18.97 -10.74
C ILE A 90 0.24 -18.63 -9.73
N VAL A 91 0.03 -19.50 -8.75
CA VAL A 91 -0.88 -19.28 -7.63
C VAL A 91 -0.06 -18.88 -6.42
N VAL A 92 -0.37 -17.72 -5.85
CA VAL A 92 0.37 -17.15 -4.72
C VAL A 92 -0.58 -16.96 -3.53
N ARG A 93 -0.12 -17.32 -2.34
CA ARG A 93 -0.85 -17.10 -1.09
C ARG A 93 -0.77 -15.64 -0.68
N GLY A 94 -1.89 -14.92 -0.75
CA GLY A 94 -2.03 -13.58 -0.18
C GLY A 94 -2.47 -12.52 -1.19
N CYS A 95 -2.11 -11.27 -0.91
CA CYS A 95 -2.60 -10.11 -1.65
C CYS A 95 -1.53 -9.54 -2.60
N VAL A 96 -1.85 -9.52 -3.89
CA VAL A 96 -1.04 -8.89 -4.94
C VAL A 96 -1.39 -7.39 -5.04
N PRO A 97 -0.38 -6.49 -5.08
CA PRO A 97 -0.64 -5.06 -5.20
C PRO A 97 -1.16 -4.71 -6.60
N GLY A 98 -2.34 -4.09 -6.67
CA GLY A 98 -2.87 -3.47 -7.88
C GLY A 98 -4.28 -3.90 -8.25
N ALA A 99 -4.71 -3.50 -9.45
CA ALA A 99 -5.98 -3.92 -10.04
C ALA A 99 -5.83 -5.22 -10.83
N ARG A 100 -6.94 -5.93 -11.06
CA ARG A 100 -6.96 -7.11 -11.92
C ARG A 100 -6.50 -6.71 -13.32
N GLY A 101 -5.64 -7.52 -13.93
CA GLY A 101 -5.04 -7.23 -15.24
C GLY A 101 -3.90 -6.21 -15.21
N GLY A 102 -3.51 -5.71 -14.04
CA GLY A 102 -2.33 -4.86 -13.89
C GLY A 102 -1.03 -5.65 -14.06
N LEU A 103 -0.01 -4.99 -14.60
CA LEU A 103 1.34 -5.55 -14.69
C LEU A 103 1.92 -5.71 -13.29
N VAL A 104 2.48 -6.88 -13.03
CA VAL A 104 3.20 -7.20 -11.79
C VAL A 104 4.54 -7.83 -12.11
N GLU A 105 5.51 -7.57 -11.25
CA GLU A 105 6.86 -8.10 -11.32
C GLU A 105 7.07 -9.02 -10.12
N LEU A 106 7.42 -10.28 -10.41
CA LEU A 106 7.75 -11.28 -9.40
C LEU A 106 9.27 -11.42 -9.29
N ARG A 107 9.77 -11.42 -8.06
CA ARG A 107 11.19 -11.62 -7.74
C ARG A 107 11.31 -12.64 -6.61
N LYS A 108 12.45 -13.33 -6.53
CA LYS A 108 12.77 -14.15 -5.35
C LYS A 108 12.76 -13.28 -4.10
N ALA A 109 12.19 -13.76 -3.00
CA ALA A 109 12.08 -12.99 -1.77
C ALA A 109 13.44 -12.62 -1.20
N ALA A 110 13.64 -11.34 -0.89
CA ALA A 110 14.93 -10.86 -0.38
C ALA A 110 15.20 -11.31 1.06
N LYS A 111 14.15 -11.54 1.86
CA LYS A 111 14.26 -11.84 3.30
C LYS A 111 14.01 -13.31 3.64
N GLY A 112 13.32 -14.04 2.78
CA GLY A 112 12.82 -15.39 3.05
C GLY A 112 13.83 -16.53 2.90
N ALA A 113 15.10 -16.25 2.61
CA ALA A 113 16.08 -17.29 2.30
C ALA A 113 16.86 -17.85 3.51
N GLN A 114 16.51 -17.49 4.75
CA GLN A 114 17.16 -18.02 5.95
C GLN A 114 16.16 -18.24 7.09
N ARG A 115 15.64 -19.46 7.17
CA ARG A 115 15.36 -20.17 8.43
C ARG A 115 15.66 -21.64 8.22
#